data_AF-A0A392SYD3-F1
#
_entry.id   AF-A0A392SYD3-F1
#
_cell.length_a   1.000
_cell.length_b   1.000
_cell.length_c   1.000
_cell.angle_alpha   90.00
_cell.angle_beta   90.00
_cell.angle_gamma   90.00
#
_symmetry.space_group_name_H-M   'P 1'
#
loop_
_entity.id
_entity.type
_entity.pdbx_description
1 polymer ?
#
loop_
_entity_poly.entity_id
_entity_poly.type
_entity_poly.pdbx_seq_one_letter_code
_entity_poly.pdbx_strand_id
1 'polypeptide(L)'
;MADIKGISPTVCMHIILLEENAKNSVESQRRLNPVMKGVIKKEIIKWLDAGIIYPISDSVWVNPVQCVPKKGGMTVVANEKNE
;
A
#
# COMPACT_ATOMS: atom_id res chain seq x y z
N MET A 1 -12.26 -7.46 -11.65
CA MET A 1 -11.21 -8.37 -11.10
C MET A 1 -9.98 -7.52 -10.82
N ALA A 2 -9.24 -7.78 -9.74
CA ALA A 2 -8.00 -7.06 -9.48
C ALA A 2 -6.97 -7.35 -10.58
N ASP A 3 -6.28 -6.32 -11.06
CA ASP A 3 -5.29 -6.44 -12.15
C ASP A 3 -4.00 -7.16 -11.72
N ILE A 4 -3.86 -7.47 -10.42
CA ILE A 4 -2.71 -8.14 -9.82
C ILE A 4 -3.25 -9.32 -8.99
N LYS A 5 -2.63 -10.50 -9.16
CA LYS A 5 -2.92 -11.70 -8.38
C LYS A 5 -1.90 -11.84 -7.25
N GLY A 6 -2.35 -12.01 -6.01
CA GLY A 6 -1.47 -12.33 -4.89
C GLY A 6 -0.81 -13.71 -5.05
N ILE A 7 0.33 -13.90 -4.38
CA ILE A 7 1.03 -15.19 -4.28
C ILE A 7 0.66 -15.80 -2.93
N SER A 8 0.34 -17.09 -2.90
CA SER A 8 0.03 -17.78 -1.64
C SER A 8 1.27 -17.83 -0.73
N PRO A 9 1.15 -17.50 0.58
CA PRO A 9 2.23 -17.68 1.54
C PRO A 9 2.76 -19.12 1.63
N THR A 10 1.95 -20.11 1.24
CA THR A 10 2.36 -21.52 1.18
C THR A 10 3.40 -21.80 0.10
N VAL A 11 3.49 -20.93 -0.92
CA VAL A 11 4.44 -21.08 -2.04
C VAL A 11 5.80 -20.54 -1.64
N CYS A 12 5.84 -19.40 -0.93
CA CYS A 12 7.08 -18.82 -0.46
C CYS A 12 6.83 -17.93 0.77
N MET A 13 7.60 -18.16 1.83
CA MET A 13 7.67 -17.29 3.00
C MET A 13 9.12 -16.86 3.18
N HIS A 14 9.36 -15.55 3.12
CA HIS A 14 10.68 -14.97 3.37
C HIS A 14 10.74 -14.42 4.79
N ILE A 15 11.82 -14.72 5.50
CA ILE A 15 12.15 -14.11 6.78
C ILE A 15 13.26 -13.09 6.51
N ILE A 16 13.02 -11.82 6.86
CA ILE A 16 14.02 -10.76 6.74
C ILE A 16 14.74 -10.68 8.08
N LEU A 17 16.05 -10.96 8.09
CA LEU A 17 16.88 -10.81 9.28
C LEU A 17 17.25 -9.33 9.45
N LEU A 18 17.23 -8.85 10.70
CA LEU A 18 17.62 -7.50 11.07
C LEU A 18 18.97 -7.53 11.79
N GLU A 19 19.71 -6.42 11.70
CA GLU A 19 20.94 -6.21 12.47
C GLU A 19 20.67 -6.24 13.98
N GLU A 20 21.64 -6.69 14.80
CA GLU A 20 21.48 -6.87 16.26
C GLU A 20 20.98 -5.62 17.01
N ASN A 21 21.32 -4.43 16.51
CA ASN A 21 20.96 -3.15 17.14
C ASN A 21 19.84 -2.40 16.40
N ALA A 22 19.13 -3.05 15.48
CA ALA A 22 18.02 -2.44 14.77
C ALA A 22 16.87 -2.11 15.75
N LYS A 23 16.45 -0.85 15.76
CA LYS A 23 15.33 -0.37 16.58
C LYS A 23 14.09 -0.20 15.74
N ASN A 24 12.94 -0.47 16.34
CA ASN A 24 11.65 -0.14 15.77
C ASN A 24 11.50 1.38 15.58
N SER A 25 10.69 1.76 14.59
CA SER A 25 10.35 3.15 14.33
C SER A 25 8.86 3.28 14.06
N VAL A 26 8.27 4.32 14.64
CA VAL A 26 6.87 4.70 14.43
C VAL A 26 6.85 6.13 13.93
N GLU A 27 6.62 6.28 12.63
CA GLU A 27 6.50 7.56 11.97
C GLU A 27 5.04 7.85 11.65
N SER A 28 4.59 9.06 11.96
CA SER A 28 3.21 9.47 11.68
C SER A 28 2.95 9.65 10.18
N GLN A 29 1.80 9.19 9.73
CA GLN A 29 1.39 9.35 8.34
C GLN A 29 1.22 10.83 7.99
N ARG A 30 1.84 11.27 6.89
CA ARG A 30 1.68 12.64 6.38
C ARG A 30 0.26 12.85 5.83
N ARG A 31 -0.24 14.08 5.96
CA ARG A 31 -1.55 14.48 5.45
C ARG A 31 -1.61 14.32 3.92
N LEU A 32 -2.67 13.68 3.45
CA LEU A 32 -2.96 13.51 2.02
C LEU A 32 -4.06 14.48 1.58
N ASN A 33 -4.01 14.91 0.31
CA ASN A 33 -5.13 15.61 -0.33
C ASN A 33 -6.38 14.68 -0.33
N PRO A 34 -7.59 15.18 -0.02
CA PRO A 34 -8.83 14.41 -0.10
C PRO A 34 -9.03 13.63 -1.41
N VAL A 35 -8.70 14.22 -2.57
CA VAL A 35 -8.82 13.55 -3.88
C VAL A 35 -7.90 12.33 -3.92
N MET A 36 -6.63 12.51 -3.54
CA MET A 36 -5.64 11.43 -3.45
C MET A 36 -6.08 10.35 -2.46
N LYS A 37 -6.67 10.72 -1.32
CA LYS A 37 -7.17 9.76 -0.33
C LYS A 37 -8.22 8.82 -0.93
N GLY A 38 -9.08 9.32 -1.80
CA GLY A 38 -10.07 8.51 -2.52
C GLY A 38 -9.44 7.50 -3.47
N VAL A 39 -8.45 7.94 -4.26
CA VAL A 39 -7.70 7.07 -5.19
C VAL A 39 -6.95 5.99 -4.43
N ILE A 40 -6.22 6.37 -3.39
CA ILE A 40 -5.42 5.45 -2.55
C ILE A 40 -6.31 4.40 -1.88
N LYS A 41 -7.49 4.80 -1.37
CA LYS A 41 -8.43 3.86 -0.77
C LYS A 41 -8.87 2.79 -1.77
N LYS A 42 -9.14 3.15 -3.02
CA LYS A 42 -9.51 2.19 -4.07
C LYS A 42 -8.37 1.21 -4.36
N GLU A 43 -7.13 1.68 -4.42
CA GLU A 43 -5.96 0.83 -4.65
C GLU A 43 -5.68 -0.12 -3.47
N ILE A 44 -5.80 0.36 -2.23
CA ILE A 44 -5.66 -0.48 -1.02
C ILE A 44 -6.70 -1.61 -1.01
N ILE A 45 -7.96 -1.31 -1.35
CA ILE A 45 -9.01 -2.34 -1.41
C ILE A 45 -8.66 -3.39 -2.48
N LYS A 46 -8.19 -2.99 -3.66
CA LYS A 46 -7.75 -3.95 -4.69
C LYS A 46 -6.65 -4.88 -4.18
N TRP A 47 -5.68 -4.36 -3.43
CA TRP A 47 -4.59 -5.19 -2.88
C TRP A 47 -5.04 -6.10 -1.72
N LEU A 48 -5.99 -5.64 -0.90
CA LEU A 48 -6.64 -6.47 0.12
C LEU A 48 -7.41 -7.63 -0.52
N ASP A 49 -8.23 -7.35 -1.54
CA ASP A 49 -9.01 -8.36 -2.27
C ASP A 49 -8.09 -9.36 -3.01
N ALA A 50 -6.93 -8.89 -3.48
CA ALA A 50 -5.92 -9.74 -4.11
C ALA A 50 -5.07 -10.55 -3.11
N GLY A 51 -5.20 -10.31 -1.80
CA GLY A 51 -4.39 -10.96 -0.76
C GLY A 51 -2.91 -10.54 -0.76
N ILE A 52 -2.58 -9.37 -1.32
CA ILE A 52 -1.20 -8.83 -1.37
C ILE A 52 -0.84 -8.18 -0.04
N ILE A 53 -1.80 -7.53 0.60
CA ILE A 53 -1.66 -6.91 1.92
C ILE A 53 -2.75 -7.44 2.86
N TYR A 54 -2.53 -7.26 4.16
CA TYR A 54 -3.48 -7.65 5.21
C TYR A 54 -3.50 -6.60 6.33
N PRO A 55 -4.60 -6.45 7.07
CA PRO A 55 -4.67 -5.52 8.18
C PRO A 55 -3.83 -5.98 9.37
N ILE A 56 -3.16 -5.04 10.02
CA ILE A 56 -2.39 -5.26 11.27
C ILE A 56 -2.72 -4.09 12.20
N SER A 57 -3.10 -4.39 13.44
CA SER A 57 -3.51 -3.37 14.43
C SER A 57 -2.37 -2.88 15.32
N ASP A 58 -1.40 -3.73 15.62
CA ASP A 58 -0.43 -3.59 16.71
C ASP A 58 1.03 -3.62 16.22
N SER A 59 1.27 -3.24 14.96
CA SER A 59 2.63 -3.14 14.43
C SER A 59 3.43 -2.09 15.19
N VAL A 60 4.56 -2.52 15.75
CA VAL A 60 5.56 -1.62 16.35
C VAL A 60 6.40 -0.89 15.29
N TRP A 61 6.20 -1.22 14.02
CA TRP A 61 6.83 -0.59 12.86
C TRP A 61 5.78 0.17 12.05
N VAL A 62 5.95 1.47 11.91
CA VAL A 62 5.08 2.32 11.09
C VAL A 62 5.94 3.26 10.27
N ASN A 63 5.79 3.18 8.95
CA ASN A 63 6.44 4.08 8.00
C ASN A 63 5.37 4.84 7.20
N PRO A 64 5.61 6.13 6.88
CA PRO A 64 4.65 6.91 6.13
C PRO A 64 4.60 6.45 4.67
N VAL A 65 3.40 6.37 4.11
CA VAL A 65 3.20 6.09 2.69
C VAL A 65 3.11 7.41 1.93
N GLN A 66 3.91 7.52 0.86
CA GLN A 66 3.83 8.63 -0.09
C GLN A 66 3.22 8.14 -1.41
N CYS A 67 2.27 8.90 -1.93
CA CYS A 67 1.59 8.59 -3.18
C CYS A 67 2.03 9.57 -4.26
N VAL A 68 2.50 9.02 -5.36
CA VAL A 68 3.01 9.79 -6.50
C VAL A 68 2.26 9.31 -7.76
N PRO A 69 1.72 10.23 -8.57
CA PRO A 69 1.15 9.87 -9.87
C PRO A 69 2.19 9.14 -10.74
N LYS A 70 1.80 8.05 -11.39
CA LYS A 70 2.70 7.35 -12.32
C LYS A 70 3.02 8.25 -13.52
N LYS A 71 4.30 8.35 -13.87
CA LYS A 71 4.76 9.11 -15.04
C LYS A 71 4.65 8.21 -16.29
N GLY A 72 3.73 8.54 -17.20
CA GLY A 72 3.60 7.90 -18.52
C GLY A 72 2.27 7.19 -18.75
N GLY A 73 1.34 7.88 -19.44
CA GLY A 73 0.37 7.34 -20.40
C GLY A 73 -0.63 6.24 -20.01
N MET A 74 -0.59 5.66 -18.82
CA MET A 74 -1.59 4.69 -18.36
C MET A 74 -2.89 5.44 -18.04
N THR A 75 -4.02 4.98 -18.59
CA THR A 75 -5.34 5.60 -18.43
C THR A 75 -5.62 5.85 -16.95
N VAL A 76 -5.51 7.12 -16.55
CA VAL A 76 -6.10 7.62 -15.32
C VAL A 76 -7.59 7.31 -15.46
N VAL A 77 -8.10 6.39 -14.62
CA VAL A 77 -9.55 6.24 -14.52
C VAL A 77 -10.03 7.57 -13.94
N ALA A 78 -10.60 8.39 -14.82
CA ALA A 78 -11.23 9.63 -14.46
C ALA A 78 -12.11 9.39 -13.23
N ASN A 79 -11.92 10.19 -12.19
CA ASN A 79 -12.90 10.25 -11.13
C ASN A 79 -14.24 10.78 -11.69
N GLU A 80 -15.32 10.78 -10.90
CA GLU A 80 -16.63 11.30 -11.35
C GLU A 80 -16.57 12.76 -11.88
N LYS A 81 -15.45 13.46 -11.64
CA LYS A 81 -15.19 14.83 -12.06
C LYS A 81 -14.20 14.97 -13.23
N ASN A 82 -13.72 13.88 -13.82
CA ASN A 82 -12.71 13.89 -14.88
C ASN A 82 -11.43 14.67 -14.56
N GLU A 83 -10.96 14.63 -13.30
CA GLU A 83 -9.63 15.12 -12.91
C GLU A 83 -8.54 14.06 -13.03
#